data_AF-A0A3P7LT56-F1
#
_entry.id   AF-A0A3P7LT56-F1
#
_cell.length_a   1.000
_cell.length_b   1.000
_cell.length_c   1.000
_cell.angle_alpha   90.00
_cell.angle_beta   90.00
_cell.angle_gamma   90.00
#
_symmetry.space_group_name_H-M   'P 1'
#
loop_
_entity.id
_entity.type
_entity.pdbx_description
1 polymer ?
#
loop_
_entity_poly.entity_id
_entity_poly.type
_entity_poly.pdbx_seq_one_letter_code
_entity_poly.pdbx_strand_id
1 'polypeptide(L)'
;MVVVKATPDVAVLRVGYGGRATAWAASYSVNQTVETLIYLEAGESKYAYMPVLPRHPGNNTFTICAYSFIGSNCETRTIRVKMNGITNYFHTARFLDLTSSSNLFVNNFRVIVPQKFTVVEQRAHRFVPGSQVGIVSITGDVIGPSLSKNFEYADTENTLRLSYGAAENVFFELGYNLQLMLYLRGAGYLPPAVQTKGVNYCAIVLQRGFTYFNDKAGAFANFRDELNG
;
A
#
# COMPACT_ATOMS: atom_id res chain seq x y z
N MET A 1 26.19 11.63 23.32
CA MET A 1 26.41 10.35 22.63
C MET A 1 25.10 9.91 21.99
N VAL A 2 25.12 9.43 20.76
CA VAL A 2 23.94 8.86 20.07
C VAL A 2 24.23 7.40 19.75
N VAL A 3 23.27 6.52 20.02
CA VAL A 3 23.41 5.07 19.93
C VAL A 3 22.23 4.48 19.17
N VAL A 4 22.50 3.62 18.20
CA VAL A 4 21.48 2.71 17.64
C VAL A 4 21.56 1.40 18.40
N LYS A 5 20.44 0.96 18.99
CA LYS A 5 20.40 -0.29 19.75
C LYS A 5 20.57 -1.51 18.84
N ALA A 6 21.25 -2.53 19.36
CA ALA A 6 21.39 -3.81 18.69
C ALA A 6 20.02 -4.40 18.36
N THR A 7 19.77 -4.62 17.07
CA THR A 7 18.53 -5.21 16.56
C THR A 7 18.89 -6.15 15.40
N PRO A 8 18.28 -7.34 15.28
CA PRO A 8 18.54 -8.25 14.17
C PRO A 8 17.94 -7.77 12.83
N ASP A 9 16.89 -6.96 12.88
CA ASP A 9 16.08 -6.54 11.73
C ASP A 9 16.77 -5.48 10.84
N VAL A 10 17.68 -4.71 11.43
CA VAL A 10 18.38 -3.60 10.78
C VAL A 10 19.88 -3.73 11.00
N ALA A 11 20.63 -3.63 9.92
CA ALA A 11 22.08 -3.47 9.96
C ALA A 11 22.45 -1.98 9.90
N VAL A 12 23.48 -1.57 10.61
CA VAL A 12 23.99 -0.20 10.56
C VAL A 12 25.31 -0.20 9.81
N LEU A 13 25.45 0.71 8.85
CA LEU A 13 26.67 0.85 8.07
C LEU A 13 27.78 1.43 8.96
N ARG A 14 28.95 0.78 8.98
CA ARG A 14 30.14 1.29 9.67
C ARG A 14 30.82 2.31 8.77
N VAL A 15 30.94 3.53 9.30
CA VAL A 15 31.65 4.61 8.65
C VAL A 15 33.10 4.61 9.14
N GLY A 16 34.06 4.64 8.22
CA GLY A 16 35.47 4.66 8.54
C GLY A 16 35.95 6.03 9.06
N TYR A 17 37.23 6.12 9.37
CA TYR A 17 37.88 7.35 9.79
C TYR A 17 37.64 8.49 8.77
N GLY A 18 37.24 9.67 9.27
CA GLY A 18 36.96 10.84 8.43
C GLY A 18 35.63 10.78 7.67
N GLY A 19 34.69 9.92 8.06
CA GLY A 19 33.36 9.88 7.44
C GLY A 19 33.30 9.13 6.11
N ARG A 20 34.37 8.40 5.74
CA ARG A 20 34.48 7.72 4.45
C ARG A 20 33.95 6.29 4.53
N ALA A 21 33.13 5.91 3.54
CA ALA A 21 32.66 4.55 3.34
C ALA A 21 32.84 4.15 1.86
N THR A 22 33.11 2.86 1.62
CA THR A 22 33.23 2.32 0.25
C THR A 22 31.85 2.14 -0.38
N ALA A 23 31.66 2.55 -1.62
CA ALA A 23 30.35 2.47 -2.29
C ALA A 23 29.84 1.04 -2.53
N TRP A 24 30.72 0.07 -2.78
CA TRP A 24 30.34 -1.26 -3.29
C TRP A 24 30.41 -2.41 -2.27
N ALA A 25 31.03 -2.18 -1.10
CA ALA A 25 31.19 -3.20 -0.07
C ALA A 25 31.39 -2.55 1.32
N ALA A 26 30.54 -1.59 1.66
CA ALA A 26 30.63 -0.94 2.96
C ALA A 26 30.44 -1.97 4.07
N SER A 27 31.37 -2.00 5.02
CA SER A 27 31.25 -2.82 6.22
C SER A 27 30.01 -2.38 6.99
N TYR A 28 29.23 -3.34 7.48
CA TYR A 28 28.05 -3.10 8.31
C TYR A 28 28.13 -3.94 9.58
N SER A 29 27.47 -3.47 10.63
CA SER A 29 27.30 -4.20 11.88
C SER A 29 25.85 -4.66 12.01
N VAL A 30 25.67 -5.95 12.31
CA VAL A 30 24.36 -6.56 12.55
C VAL A 30 24.27 -6.92 14.01
N ASN A 31 23.12 -6.64 14.64
CA ASN A 31 22.86 -6.98 16.04
C ASN A 31 23.97 -6.49 17.00
N GLN A 32 24.52 -5.32 16.72
CA GLN A 32 25.53 -4.65 17.54
C GLN A 32 25.09 -3.22 17.76
N THR A 33 25.42 -2.69 18.94
CA THR A 33 25.21 -1.28 19.23
C THR A 33 26.23 -0.46 18.45
N VAL A 34 25.74 0.56 17.73
CA VAL A 34 26.60 1.52 17.04
C VAL A 34 26.47 2.86 17.74
N GLU A 35 27.60 3.37 18.19
CA GLU A 35 27.68 4.58 18.99
C GLU A 35 28.42 5.66 18.22
N THR A 36 27.95 6.90 18.34
CA THR A 36 28.61 8.07 17.74
C THR A 36 28.62 9.18 18.77
N LEU A 37 29.81 9.73 19.01
CA LEU A 37 29.99 10.87 19.87
C LEU A 37 29.83 12.15 19.03
N ILE A 38 28.99 13.06 19.52
CA ILE A 38 28.74 14.35 18.87
C ILE A 38 28.90 15.41 19.94
N TYR A 39 29.70 16.42 19.64
CA TYR A 39 29.87 17.59 20.49
C TYR A 39 28.80 18.62 20.14
N LEU A 40 28.04 19.06 21.14
CA LEU A 40 26.93 20.01 21.00
C LEU A 40 27.13 21.16 21.98
N GLU A 41 27.12 22.39 21.50
CA GLU A 41 27.19 23.58 22.35
C GLU A 41 25.80 24.01 22.86
N ALA A 42 25.78 24.84 23.91
CA ALA A 42 24.53 25.33 24.48
C ALA A 42 23.77 26.19 23.47
N GLY A 43 22.50 25.87 23.24
CA GLY A 43 21.64 26.56 22.26
C GLY A 43 21.83 26.09 20.81
N GLU A 44 22.71 25.12 20.55
CA GLU A 44 22.93 24.57 19.21
C GLU A 44 22.08 23.31 18.95
N SER A 45 21.83 23.00 17.68
CA SER A 45 21.29 21.71 17.23
C SER A 45 22.19 21.12 16.14
N LYS A 46 22.45 19.81 16.20
CA LYS A 46 23.25 19.08 15.20
C LYS A 46 22.53 17.86 14.68
N TYR A 47 22.70 17.61 13.38
CA TYR A 47 22.19 16.43 12.70
C TYR A 47 23.23 15.31 12.70
N ALA A 48 22.78 14.11 13.05
CA ALA A 48 23.58 12.89 13.00
C ALA A 48 23.01 11.99 11.90
N TYR A 49 23.82 11.70 10.87
CA TYR A 49 23.41 10.77 9.81
C TYR A 49 23.88 9.37 10.15
N MET A 50 22.91 8.47 10.36
CA MET A 50 23.16 7.05 10.66
C MET A 50 22.57 6.21 9.53
N PRO A 51 23.41 5.75 8.57
CA PRO A 51 22.92 4.94 7.47
C PRO A 51 22.49 3.55 7.95
N VAL A 52 21.20 3.28 7.85
CA VAL A 52 20.56 2.01 8.24
C VAL A 52 20.19 1.18 7.01
N LEU A 53 20.40 -0.13 7.11
CA LEU A 53 20.11 -1.11 6.06
C LEU A 53 19.12 -2.14 6.61
N PRO A 54 17.83 -2.06 6.20
CA PRO A 54 16.84 -3.06 6.56
C PRO A 54 17.14 -4.43 5.95
N ARG A 55 16.85 -5.51 6.67
CA ARG A 55 17.14 -6.88 6.19
C ARG A 55 15.93 -7.64 5.67
N HIS A 56 14.74 -7.31 6.15
CA HIS A 56 13.52 -8.03 5.81
C HIS A 56 12.54 -7.12 5.05
N PRO A 57 11.78 -7.65 4.09
CA PRO A 57 10.64 -6.93 3.52
C PRO A 57 9.57 -6.71 4.59
N GLY A 58 8.80 -5.63 4.48
CA GLY A 58 7.78 -5.26 5.47
C GLY A 58 8.28 -4.25 6.50
N ASN A 59 7.71 -4.28 7.70
CA ASN A 59 8.01 -3.30 8.74
C ASN A 59 9.21 -3.76 9.57
N ASN A 60 10.30 -3.01 9.49
CA ASN A 60 11.49 -3.21 10.33
C ASN A 60 11.50 -2.11 11.38
N THR A 61 11.75 -2.46 12.64
CA THR A 61 11.79 -1.50 13.73
C THR A 61 13.22 -1.35 14.22
N PHE A 62 13.57 -0.15 14.68
CA PHE A 62 14.87 0.12 15.30
C PHE A 62 14.75 1.26 16.30
N THR A 63 15.59 1.22 17.33
CA THR A 63 15.58 2.21 18.42
C THR A 63 16.86 3.02 18.39
N ILE A 64 16.71 4.34 18.40
CA ILE A 64 17.80 5.31 18.51
C ILE A 64 17.71 5.94 19.90
N CYS A 65 18.84 6.02 20.59
CA CYS A 65 18.94 6.63 21.92
C CYS A 65 20.02 7.71 21.91
N ALA A 66 19.68 8.88 22.45
CA ALA A 66 20.64 9.92 22.75
C ALA A 66 20.89 9.95 24.26
N TYR A 67 22.17 9.88 24.65
CA TYR A 67 22.66 9.94 26.01
C TYR A 67 23.47 11.22 26.22
N SER A 68 23.16 11.95 27.27
CA SER A 68 23.96 13.04 27.83
C SER A 68 24.42 12.67 29.24
N PHE A 69 25.24 13.51 29.87
CA PHE A 69 25.64 13.29 31.27
C PHE A 69 24.46 13.33 32.25
N ILE A 70 23.37 14.03 31.90
CA ILE A 70 22.24 14.30 32.80
C ILE A 70 21.08 13.34 32.55
N GLY A 71 20.96 12.79 31.34
CA GLY A 71 19.86 11.88 31.03
C GLY A 71 19.97 11.23 29.66
N SER A 72 18.94 10.46 29.34
CA SER A 72 18.83 9.77 28.05
C SER A 72 17.43 9.88 27.48
N ASN A 73 17.33 9.99 26.17
CA ASN A 73 16.08 9.91 25.44
C ASN A 73 16.17 8.83 24.36
N CYS A 74 15.18 7.95 24.26
CA CYS A 74 15.15 6.87 23.29
C CYS A 74 13.87 6.95 22.46
N GLU A 75 14.01 6.79 21.15
CA GLU A 75 12.90 6.78 20.21
C GLU A 75 12.96 5.54 19.32
N THR A 76 11.83 4.86 19.18
CA THR A 76 11.70 3.71 18.28
C THR A 76 11.01 4.14 17.01
N ARG A 77 11.65 3.89 15.87
CA ARG A 77 11.15 4.19 14.54
C ARG A 77 10.93 2.92 13.75
N THR A 78 9.97 2.96 12.83
CA THR A 78 9.63 1.84 11.96
C THR A 78 9.81 2.25 10.50
N ILE A 79 10.46 1.40 9.72
CA ILE A 79 10.69 1.59 8.28
C ILE A 79 9.97 0.47 7.54
N ARG A 80 9.10 0.85 6.60
CA ARG A 80 8.42 -0.09 5.72
C ARG A 80 9.23 -0.28 4.43
N VAL A 81 9.79 -1.47 4.28
CA VAL A 81 10.55 -1.89 3.11
C VAL A 81 9.61 -2.58 2.13
N LYS A 82 9.58 -2.10 0.90
CA LYS A 82 8.93 -2.77 -0.22
C LYS A 82 10.00 -3.43 -1.09
N MET A 83 9.69 -4.59 -1.65
CA MET A 83 10.57 -5.22 -2.63
C MET A 83 10.65 -4.36 -3.89
N ASN A 84 11.79 -4.43 -4.56
CA ASN A 84 12.02 -3.72 -5.81
C ASN A 84 11.20 -4.32 -6.96
N GLY A 85 10.94 -3.51 -8.00
CA GLY A 85 10.27 -3.93 -9.22
C GLY A 85 8.80 -3.47 -9.30
N ILE A 86 8.15 -3.88 -10.39
CA ILE A 86 6.74 -3.58 -10.67
C ILE A 86 5.91 -4.82 -10.31
N THR A 87 4.91 -4.63 -9.44
CA THR A 87 4.01 -5.71 -9.04
C THR A 87 3.09 -6.08 -10.20
N ASN A 88 3.22 -7.31 -10.70
CA ASN A 88 2.28 -7.88 -11.67
C ASN A 88 1.20 -8.66 -10.95
N TYR A 89 -0.06 -8.42 -11.32
CA TYR A 89 -1.20 -9.09 -10.72
C TYR A 89 -1.76 -10.13 -11.67
N PHE A 90 -1.87 -11.35 -11.19
CA PHE A 90 -2.46 -12.47 -11.91
C PHE A 90 -3.68 -12.95 -11.12
N HIS A 91 -4.81 -13.13 -11.80
CA HIS A 91 -6.03 -13.61 -11.18
C HIS A 91 -6.61 -14.77 -11.98
N THR A 92 -7.30 -15.68 -11.30
CA THR A 92 -8.05 -16.77 -11.92
C THR A 92 -9.31 -16.97 -11.09
N ALA A 93 -10.45 -16.53 -11.62
CA ALA A 93 -11.75 -16.72 -10.99
C ALA A 93 -12.45 -17.97 -11.54
N ARG A 94 -13.17 -18.69 -10.68
CA ARG A 94 -13.99 -19.86 -11.05
C ARG A 94 -15.32 -19.77 -10.31
N PHE A 95 -16.40 -20.05 -11.03
CA PHE A 95 -17.74 -20.17 -10.46
C PHE A 95 -17.91 -21.58 -9.87
N LEU A 96 -18.46 -21.66 -8.66
CA LEU A 96 -18.72 -22.93 -7.97
C LEU A 96 -20.24 -23.14 -7.90
N ASP A 97 -20.74 -24.12 -8.64
CA ASP A 97 -22.14 -24.57 -8.58
C ASP A 97 -22.22 -25.87 -7.76
N LEU A 98 -23.10 -25.89 -6.76
CA LEU A 98 -23.27 -27.00 -5.82
C LEU A 98 -24.51 -27.86 -6.10
N THR A 99 -25.30 -27.55 -7.13
CA THR A 99 -26.68 -28.06 -7.24
C THR A 99 -26.87 -29.39 -7.97
N SER A 100 -26.02 -29.78 -8.94
CA SER A 100 -26.30 -31.01 -9.71
C SER A 100 -25.12 -31.87 -10.19
N SER A 101 -23.87 -31.39 -10.10
CA SER A 101 -22.70 -32.25 -10.36
C SER A 101 -21.42 -31.67 -9.72
N SER A 102 -21.29 -31.81 -8.40
CA SER A 102 -20.09 -31.39 -7.64
C SER A 102 -18.80 -32.15 -8.01
N ASN A 103 -18.90 -33.18 -8.87
CA ASN A 103 -17.79 -34.02 -9.30
C ASN A 103 -17.03 -33.53 -10.54
N LEU A 104 -17.37 -32.39 -11.12
CA LEU A 104 -16.71 -31.87 -12.32
C LEU A 104 -16.08 -30.49 -12.04
N PHE A 105 -14.74 -30.47 -12.01
CA PHE A 105 -13.84 -29.30 -12.12
C PHE A 105 -13.33 -28.58 -10.85
N VAL A 106 -13.18 -29.26 -9.70
CA VAL A 106 -12.31 -28.75 -8.60
C VAL A 106 -10.82 -28.96 -8.88
N ASN A 107 -10.43 -29.28 -10.12
CA ASN A 107 -9.04 -29.60 -10.44
C ASN A 107 -8.28 -28.35 -10.92
N ASN A 108 -7.52 -27.81 -9.97
CA ASN A 108 -6.44 -26.83 -10.10
C ASN A 108 -6.85 -25.36 -10.26
N PHE A 109 -6.94 -24.67 -9.12
CA PHE A 109 -6.71 -23.23 -9.02
C PHE A 109 -5.23 -22.90 -9.31
N ARG A 110 -4.82 -23.05 -10.56
CA ARG A 110 -3.45 -22.73 -11.00
C ARG A 110 -3.42 -21.31 -11.55
N VAL A 111 -2.68 -20.45 -10.86
CA VAL A 111 -2.27 -19.15 -11.40
C VAL A 111 -0.96 -19.34 -12.17
N ILE A 112 -0.95 -18.97 -13.44
CA ILE A 112 0.25 -19.08 -14.28
C ILE A 112 1.14 -17.88 -13.97
N VAL A 113 2.23 -18.11 -13.25
CA VAL A 113 3.26 -17.11 -12.94
C VAL A 113 4.60 -17.50 -13.56
N PRO A 114 5.50 -16.53 -13.86
CA PRO A 114 6.85 -16.85 -14.30
C PRO A 114 7.60 -17.70 -13.25
N GLN A 115 8.08 -18.87 -13.64
CA GLN A 115 8.78 -19.80 -12.74
C GLN A 115 10.31 -19.62 -12.72
N LYS A 116 10.87 -19.03 -13.78
CA LYS A 116 12.32 -18.80 -13.92
C LYS A 116 12.65 -17.34 -13.62
N PHE A 117 13.53 -17.14 -12.64
CA PHE A 117 13.98 -15.82 -12.19
C PHE A 117 14.82 -15.10 -13.26
N THR A 118 15.84 -15.79 -13.78
CA THR A 118 16.74 -15.31 -14.81
C THR A 118 16.41 -15.91 -16.17
N VAL A 119 16.68 -15.14 -17.22
CA VAL A 119 16.74 -15.62 -18.60
C VAL A 119 18.18 -15.41 -19.05
N VAL A 120 18.75 -16.41 -19.73
CA VAL A 120 20.09 -16.28 -20.31
C VAL A 120 20.08 -15.08 -21.26
N GLU A 121 21.17 -14.31 -21.28
CA GLU A 121 21.35 -13.10 -22.12
C GLU A 121 20.47 -11.89 -21.76
N GLN A 122 19.62 -11.97 -20.74
CA GLN A 122 18.83 -10.82 -20.27
C GLN A 122 19.31 -10.32 -18.91
N ARG A 123 19.60 -9.02 -18.82
CA ARG A 123 19.94 -8.35 -17.56
C ARG A 123 18.74 -8.17 -16.64
N ALA A 124 17.53 -8.08 -17.21
CA ALA A 124 16.31 -7.92 -16.45
C ALA A 124 15.84 -9.26 -15.86
N HIS A 125 15.57 -9.28 -14.56
CA HIS A 125 14.97 -10.41 -13.87
C HIS A 125 13.46 -10.43 -14.08
N ARG A 126 12.85 -11.62 -14.19
CA ARG A 126 11.39 -11.75 -14.44
C ARG A 126 10.53 -11.49 -13.21
N PHE A 127 11.05 -11.77 -12.02
CA PHE A 127 10.38 -11.52 -10.73
C PHE A 127 11.43 -11.33 -9.64
N VAL A 128 11.04 -10.82 -8.47
CA VAL A 128 11.95 -10.74 -7.30
C VAL A 128 11.67 -11.92 -6.37
N PRO A 129 12.68 -12.74 -5.99
CA PRO A 129 12.47 -13.86 -5.08
C PRO A 129 11.86 -13.42 -3.75
N GLY A 130 10.83 -14.14 -3.28
CA GLY A 130 10.12 -13.81 -2.04
C GLY A 130 9.04 -12.73 -2.18
N SER A 131 8.86 -12.13 -3.37
CA SER A 131 7.79 -11.14 -3.62
C SER A 131 6.40 -11.76 -3.84
N GLN A 132 6.31 -13.09 -3.89
CA GLN A 132 5.07 -13.77 -4.23
C GLN A 132 4.09 -13.71 -3.05
N VAL A 133 2.87 -13.25 -3.31
CA VAL A 133 1.76 -13.26 -2.35
C VAL A 133 0.53 -13.81 -3.07
N GLY A 134 -0.09 -14.83 -2.50
CA GLY A 134 -1.36 -15.40 -2.98
C GLY A 134 -2.50 -14.99 -2.06
N ILE A 135 -3.59 -14.47 -2.64
CA ILE A 135 -4.82 -14.13 -1.91
C ILE A 135 -5.94 -14.92 -2.56
N VAL A 136 -6.69 -15.67 -1.75
CA VAL A 136 -7.89 -16.40 -2.18
C VAL A 136 -9.09 -15.72 -1.55
N SER A 137 -10.05 -15.33 -2.38
CA SER A 137 -11.33 -14.75 -1.95
C SER A 137 -12.47 -15.61 -2.47
N ILE A 138 -13.41 -15.94 -1.59
CA ILE A 138 -14.64 -16.64 -1.93
C ILE A 138 -15.80 -15.68 -1.66
N THR A 139 -16.67 -15.52 -2.64
CA THR A 139 -17.86 -14.70 -2.53
C THR A 139 -19.07 -15.55 -2.91
N GLY A 140 -20.13 -15.48 -2.12
CA GLY A 140 -21.40 -16.19 -2.38
C GLY A 140 -22.33 -15.48 -3.39
N ASP A 141 -21.85 -14.42 -4.03
CA ASP A 141 -22.59 -13.58 -4.96
C ASP A 141 -21.70 -13.24 -6.17
N VAL A 142 -22.33 -13.06 -7.33
CA VAL A 142 -21.69 -12.79 -8.63
C VAL A 142 -21.14 -11.36 -8.69
N ILE A 143 -21.81 -10.41 -8.04
CA ILE A 143 -21.43 -8.98 -8.08
C ILE A 143 -20.27 -8.64 -7.13
N GLY A 144 -19.90 -9.56 -6.24
CA GLY A 144 -18.76 -9.41 -5.33
C GLY A 144 -19.14 -9.02 -3.89
N PRO A 145 -18.18 -8.97 -2.96
CA PRO A 145 -18.42 -8.71 -1.53
C PRO A 145 -18.59 -7.21 -1.23
N SER A 146 -18.99 -6.40 -2.20
CA SER A 146 -19.11 -4.95 -2.05
C SER A 146 -20.30 -4.57 -1.14
N LEU A 147 -20.16 -3.49 -0.35
CA LEU A 147 -21.02 -3.14 0.79
C LEU A 147 -20.93 -4.12 1.97
N SER A 148 -19.79 -4.80 2.13
CA SER A 148 -19.50 -5.62 3.32
C SER A 148 -18.74 -4.83 4.38
N LYS A 149 -18.66 -5.36 5.61
CA LYS A 149 -17.91 -4.70 6.71
C LYS A 149 -16.45 -4.41 6.38
N ASN A 150 -15.85 -5.18 5.47
CA ASN A 150 -14.44 -5.03 5.09
C ASN A 150 -14.26 -4.13 3.85
N PHE A 151 -15.31 -3.95 3.05
CA PHE A 151 -15.33 -3.14 1.84
C PHE A 151 -16.66 -2.39 1.80
N GLU A 152 -16.76 -1.32 2.61
CA GLU A 152 -18.00 -0.57 2.78
C GLU A 152 -18.39 0.15 1.49
N TYR A 153 -17.43 0.74 0.78
CA TYR A 153 -17.65 1.42 -0.50
C TYR A 153 -16.60 0.99 -1.53
N ALA A 154 -16.98 1.08 -2.81
CA ALA A 154 -16.13 0.78 -3.93
C ALA A 154 -15.55 2.06 -4.52
N ASP A 155 -14.26 2.28 -4.26
CA ASP A 155 -13.51 3.44 -4.76
C ASP A 155 -12.65 3.05 -5.97
N THR A 156 -12.23 4.02 -6.77
CA THR A 156 -11.34 3.78 -7.92
C THR A 156 -10.00 3.15 -7.53
N GLU A 157 -9.44 3.54 -6.38
CA GLU A 157 -8.20 2.94 -5.88
C GLU A 157 -8.38 1.48 -5.45
N ASN A 158 -9.51 1.17 -4.82
CA ASN A 158 -9.80 -0.16 -4.31
C ASN A 158 -10.21 -1.13 -5.43
N THR A 159 -10.94 -0.64 -6.43
CA THR A 159 -11.48 -1.46 -7.53
C THR A 159 -10.54 -1.54 -8.74
N LEU A 160 -10.09 -0.39 -9.24
CA LEU A 160 -9.29 -0.27 -10.46
C LEU A 160 -7.80 -0.07 -10.19
N ARG A 161 -7.41 0.25 -8.93
CA ARG A 161 -6.05 0.67 -8.55
C ARG A 161 -5.57 1.90 -9.33
N LEU A 162 -6.52 2.75 -9.69
CA LEU A 162 -6.28 4.04 -10.31
C LEU A 162 -6.34 5.12 -9.22
N SER A 163 -5.37 6.03 -9.22
CA SER A 163 -5.34 7.18 -8.31
C SER A 163 -6.56 8.07 -8.54
N TYR A 164 -7.14 8.62 -7.47
CA TYR A 164 -8.18 9.64 -7.57
C TYR A 164 -7.62 10.97 -8.10
N GLY A 165 -8.47 11.80 -8.71
CA GLY A 165 -8.10 13.17 -9.09
C GLY A 165 -8.85 13.77 -10.26
N ALA A 166 -9.49 12.94 -11.08
CA ALA A 166 -10.34 13.38 -12.18
C ALA A 166 -11.83 13.29 -11.80
N ALA A 167 -12.68 14.05 -12.50
CA ALA A 167 -14.13 13.96 -12.37
C ALA A 167 -14.63 12.56 -12.72
N GLU A 168 -14.03 11.90 -13.71
CA GLU A 168 -14.32 10.53 -14.12
C GLU A 168 -14.22 9.55 -12.93
N ASN A 169 -13.19 9.67 -12.10
CA ASN A 169 -13.03 8.80 -10.93
C ASN A 169 -14.17 8.98 -9.91
N VAL A 170 -14.60 10.22 -9.70
CA VAL A 170 -15.67 10.54 -8.75
C VAL A 170 -17.01 10.01 -9.26
N PHE A 171 -17.30 10.18 -10.55
CA PHE A 171 -18.53 9.65 -11.15
C PHE A 171 -18.51 8.13 -11.31
N PHE A 172 -17.34 7.52 -11.51
CA PHE A 172 -17.19 6.07 -11.47
C PHE A 172 -17.56 5.53 -10.09
N GLU A 173 -17.02 6.12 -9.03
CA GLU A 173 -17.33 5.74 -7.64
C GLU A 173 -18.82 5.92 -7.33
N LEU A 174 -19.43 7.03 -7.75
CA LEU A 174 -20.86 7.26 -7.60
C LEU A 174 -21.68 6.19 -8.33
N GLY A 175 -21.38 5.97 -9.61
CA GLY A 175 -22.10 5.03 -10.46
C GLY A 175 -21.98 3.59 -9.96
N TYR A 176 -20.78 3.17 -9.56
CA TYR A 176 -20.53 1.83 -9.05
C TYR A 176 -21.35 1.56 -7.78
N ASN A 177 -21.26 2.45 -6.79
CA ASN A 177 -21.95 2.28 -5.51
C ASN A 177 -23.48 2.38 -5.66
N LEU A 178 -23.97 3.30 -6.50
CA LEU A 178 -25.40 3.43 -6.79
C LEU A 178 -25.96 2.18 -7.48
N GLN A 179 -25.29 1.68 -8.53
CA GLN A 179 -25.72 0.49 -9.25
C GLN A 179 -25.74 -0.75 -8.35
N LEU A 180 -24.76 -0.85 -7.45
CA LEU A 180 -24.71 -1.92 -6.46
C LEU A 180 -25.87 -1.85 -5.46
N MET A 181 -26.22 -0.64 -4.97
CA MET A 181 -27.40 -0.48 -4.12
C MET A 181 -28.69 -0.84 -4.86
N LEU A 182 -28.82 -0.47 -6.13
CA LEU A 182 -29.96 -0.85 -6.97
C LEU A 182 -30.07 -2.37 -7.13
N TYR A 183 -28.94 -3.06 -7.34
CA TYR A 183 -28.88 -4.51 -7.41
C TYR A 183 -29.38 -5.16 -6.10
N LEU A 184 -28.81 -4.78 -4.95
CA LEU A 184 -29.19 -5.34 -3.66
C LEU A 184 -30.65 -5.05 -3.30
N ARG A 185 -31.17 -3.88 -3.69
CA ARG A 185 -32.57 -3.52 -3.53
C ARG A 185 -33.47 -4.41 -4.39
N GLY A 186 -33.10 -4.64 -5.65
CA GLY A 186 -33.86 -5.50 -6.57
C GLY A 186 -33.87 -6.97 -6.13
N ALA A 187 -32.79 -7.46 -5.55
CA ALA A 187 -32.70 -8.81 -5.01
C ALA A 187 -33.35 -8.98 -3.63
N GLY A 188 -33.81 -7.89 -2.98
CA GLY A 188 -34.43 -7.93 -1.66
C GLY A 188 -33.48 -8.12 -0.48
N TYR A 189 -32.16 -8.00 -0.71
CA TYR A 189 -31.12 -8.26 0.28
C TYR A 189 -30.51 -6.99 0.90
N LEU A 190 -31.06 -5.80 0.66
CA LEU A 190 -30.51 -4.53 1.16
C LEU A 190 -31.03 -4.19 2.57
N PRO A 191 -30.20 -4.26 3.63
CA PRO A 191 -30.62 -3.85 4.97
C PRO A 191 -30.83 -2.33 5.05
N PRO A 192 -31.85 -1.83 5.77
CA PRO A 192 -32.13 -0.40 5.86
C PRO A 192 -30.94 0.44 6.37
N ALA A 193 -30.14 -0.10 7.30
CA ALA A 193 -28.97 0.59 7.83
C ALA A 193 -27.87 0.81 6.76
N VAL A 194 -27.67 -0.17 5.87
CA VAL A 194 -26.71 -0.07 4.76
C VAL A 194 -27.22 0.88 3.69
N GLN A 195 -28.54 0.84 3.41
CA GLN A 195 -29.17 1.76 2.48
C GLN A 195 -28.98 3.22 2.89
N THR A 196 -29.31 3.58 4.13
CA THR A 196 -29.18 4.97 4.61
C THR A 196 -27.73 5.46 4.54
N LYS A 197 -26.78 4.60 4.91
CA LYS A 197 -25.34 4.92 4.80
C LYS A 197 -24.89 5.07 3.36
N GLY A 198 -25.26 4.15 2.47
CA GLY A 198 -24.89 4.18 1.05
C GLY A 198 -25.48 5.37 0.31
N VAL A 199 -26.73 5.77 0.62
CA VAL A 199 -27.33 6.98 0.07
C VAL A 199 -26.59 8.23 0.55
N ASN A 200 -26.26 8.30 1.85
CA ASN A 200 -25.48 9.42 2.39
C ASN A 200 -24.08 9.51 1.74
N TYR A 201 -23.42 8.36 1.56
CA TYR A 201 -22.14 8.28 0.86
C TYR A 201 -22.26 8.81 -0.58
N CYS A 202 -23.24 8.32 -1.34
CA CYS A 202 -23.48 8.77 -2.71
C CYS A 202 -23.78 10.27 -2.77
N ALA A 203 -24.50 10.82 -1.78
CA ALA A 203 -24.74 12.27 -1.71
C ALA A 203 -23.43 13.06 -1.52
N ILE A 204 -22.52 12.59 -0.66
CA ILE A 204 -21.20 13.20 -0.45
C ILE A 204 -20.36 13.11 -1.74
N VAL A 205 -20.34 11.96 -2.42
CA VAL A 205 -19.60 11.78 -3.67
C VAL A 205 -20.18 12.67 -4.77
N LEU A 206 -21.50 12.80 -4.87
CA LEU A 206 -22.15 13.71 -5.80
C LEU A 206 -21.78 15.19 -5.52
N GLN A 207 -21.75 15.60 -4.25
CA GLN A 207 -21.27 16.93 -3.85
C GLN A 207 -19.80 17.15 -4.27
N ARG A 208 -18.94 16.14 -4.13
CA ARG A 208 -17.57 16.19 -4.66
C ARG A 208 -17.56 16.32 -6.19
N GLY A 209 -18.46 15.62 -6.89
CA GLY A 209 -18.62 15.71 -8.35
C GLY A 209 -18.96 17.13 -8.82
N PHE A 210 -19.80 17.85 -8.07
CA PHE A 210 -20.13 19.26 -8.38
C PHE A 210 -18.94 20.22 -8.30
N THR A 211 -17.83 19.84 -7.64
CA THR A 211 -16.60 20.66 -7.70
C THR A 211 -15.95 20.70 -9.08
N TYR A 212 -16.37 19.81 -9.99
CA TYR A 212 -15.93 19.75 -11.39
C TYR A 212 -16.96 20.37 -12.35
N PHE A 213 -18.03 20.98 -11.83
CA PHE A 213 -19.05 21.63 -12.64
C PHE A 213 -18.63 23.05 -13.01
N ASN A 214 -18.67 23.37 -14.30
CA ASN A 214 -18.47 24.72 -14.81
C ASN A 214 -19.82 25.43 -14.93
N ASP A 215 -20.05 26.43 -14.09
CA ASP A 215 -21.30 27.21 -14.08
C ASP A 215 -21.53 27.99 -15.39
N LYS A 216 -20.46 28.47 -16.04
CA LYS A 216 -20.57 29.25 -17.28
C LYS A 216 -20.93 28.35 -18.48
N ALA A 217 -20.33 27.17 -18.56
CA ALA A 217 -20.53 26.24 -19.67
C ALA A 217 -21.72 25.29 -19.43
N GLY A 218 -22.21 25.18 -18.19
CA GLY A 218 -23.25 24.23 -17.80
C GLY A 218 -22.83 22.76 -17.93
N ALA A 219 -21.52 22.49 -17.88
CA ALA A 219 -20.95 21.17 -18.16
C ALA A 219 -19.92 20.76 -17.09
N PHE A 220 -19.69 19.45 -16.97
CA PHE A 220 -18.62 18.92 -16.14
C PHE A 220 -17.31 18.88 -16.91
N ALA A 221 -16.24 19.39 -16.31
CA ALA A 221 -14.88 19.26 -16.82
C ALA A 221 -14.15 18.11 -16.10
N ASN A 222 -13.20 17.45 -16.76
CA ASN A 222 -12.52 16.32 -16.11
C ASN A 222 -11.53 16.78 -15.02
N PHE A 223 -10.98 17.99 -15.17
CA PHE A 223 -10.05 18.60 -14.23
C PHE A 223 -10.54 19.98 -13.81
N ARG A 224 -10.18 20.40 -12.59
CA ARG A 224 -10.64 21.68 -12.02
C ARG A 224 -9.98 22.90 -12.67
N ASP A 225 -8.82 22.73 -13.28
CA ASP A 225 -8.07 23.83 -13.89
C ASP A 225 -8.78 24.42 -15.11
N GLU A 226 -9.65 23.64 -15.76
CA GLU A 226 -10.45 24.04 -16.92
C GLU A 226 -11.72 24.85 -16.54
N LEU A 227 -11.98 25.04 -15.25
CA LEU A 227 -13.17 25.78 -14.77
C LEU A 227 -13.02 27.31 -14.88
N ASN A 228 -11.79 27.81 -15.01
CA ASN A 228 -11.49 29.24 -15.10
C ASN A 228 -11.38 29.77 -16.55
N GLY A 229 -11.66 28.92 -17.54
CA GLY A 229 -11.80 29.33 -18.95
C GLY A 229 -12.95 30.30 -19.19
#